data_AF-A0A9W9NUL8-F1
#
_entry.id   AF-A0A9W9NUL8-F1
#
_cell.length_a   1.000
_cell.length_b   1.000
_cell.length_c   1.000
_cell.angle_alpha   90.00
_cell.angle_beta   90.00
_cell.angle_gamma   90.00
#
_symmetry.space_group_name_H-M   'P 1'
#
loop_
_entity.id
_entity.type
_entity.pdbx_description
1 polymer ?
#
loop_
_entity_poly.entity_id
_entity_poly.type
_entity_poly.pdbx_seq_one_letter_code
_entity_poly.pdbx_strand_id
1 'polypeptide(L)'
;MDFSQLPDIISVLVRPNNPPRDDLEEMDYTRCAALHNYLFQYAWLAEGRPLETLDANSSFFTGSGDVDEAGACRPRLHPSLAAFLDTTIMPPFPFDNPHEYIPFSVFTWGIDEPSRLFEEDTADLQNQPVDSLNPLERLLTNWVDLIHIGKVVASPHEEPALFGCEKVGPWEWRPYSDAQVTTCVTEWDRLCQAITARISPLSNPPLTGTDTDNLEPLVASSVLDAAWVPDPSFARSFLTQARRPQFRYIAPGLLLPPVDAAGFVAARPFSVLPRSEYTAPPVCLFPADTGDQPPI
;
A
#
# COMPACT_ATOMS: atom_id res chain seq x y z
N MET A 1 14.68 -12.77 1.41
CA MET A 1 15.39 -11.55 1.80
C MET A 1 15.55 -11.53 3.29
N ASP A 2 16.73 -11.12 3.76
CA ASP A 2 17.00 -10.91 5.17
C ASP A 2 16.99 -9.40 5.46
N PHE A 3 15.84 -8.90 5.91
CA PHE A 3 15.68 -7.48 6.27
C PHE A 3 16.20 -7.16 7.67
N SER A 4 16.73 -8.12 8.42
CA SER A 4 17.32 -7.87 9.75
C SER A 4 18.59 -7.02 9.70
N GLN A 5 19.17 -6.86 8.50
CA GLN A 5 20.33 -6.02 8.24
C GLN A 5 19.99 -4.54 8.10
N LEU A 6 18.70 -4.19 7.97
CA LEU A 6 18.26 -2.80 7.86
C LEU A 6 18.39 -2.07 9.20
N PRO A 7 18.70 -0.76 9.19
CA PRO A 7 18.78 0.03 10.41
C PRO A 7 17.41 0.13 11.09
N ASP A 8 17.42 0.17 12.43
CA ASP A 8 16.21 0.48 13.20
C ASP A 8 15.86 1.96 13.04
N ILE A 9 14.68 2.21 12.47
CA ILE A 9 14.17 3.55 12.19
C ILE A 9 13.02 3.97 13.13
N ILE A 10 12.64 3.16 14.12
CA ILE A 10 11.47 3.45 14.97
C ILE A 10 11.55 4.83 15.63
N SER A 11 12.74 5.23 16.06
CA SER A 11 12.98 6.51 16.73
C SER A 11 12.93 7.74 15.80
N VAL A 12 13.05 7.54 14.48
CA VAL A 12 13.04 8.62 13.48
C VAL A 12 11.72 8.74 12.73
N LEU A 13 10.81 7.78 12.90
CA LEU A 13 9.46 7.84 12.32
C LEU A 13 8.65 8.97 12.92
N VAL A 14 7.90 9.66 12.05
CA VAL A 14 6.94 10.67 12.46
C VAL A 14 5.73 10.00 13.12
N ARG A 15 5.48 10.35 14.37
CA ARG A 15 4.41 9.79 15.22
C ARG A 15 3.81 10.88 16.10
N PRO A 16 2.63 10.67 16.71
CA PRO A 16 2.06 11.65 17.66
C PRO A 16 3.00 12.00 18.83
N ASN A 17 3.83 11.06 19.27
CA ASN A 17 4.85 11.25 20.31
C ASN A 17 6.23 11.66 19.76
N ASN A 18 6.39 11.77 18.45
CA ASN A 18 7.58 12.24 17.75
C ASN A 18 7.14 12.99 16.48
N PRO A 19 6.49 14.16 16.61
CA PRO A 19 5.95 14.89 15.46
C PRO A 19 7.07 15.42 14.55
N PRO A 20 6.73 15.92 13.34
CA PRO A 20 7.68 16.71 12.56
C PRO A 20 8.23 17.88 13.39
N ARG A 21 9.45 18.28 13.08
CA ARG A 21 10.09 19.38 13.81
C ARG A 21 9.60 20.70 13.22
N ASP A 22 8.52 21.22 13.78
CA ASP A 22 7.97 22.52 13.42
C ASP A 22 8.74 23.69 14.09
N ASP A 23 9.69 23.38 14.97
CA ASP A 23 10.55 24.34 15.68
C ASP A 23 11.79 24.75 14.86
N LEU A 24 12.06 24.05 13.76
CA LEU A 24 13.12 24.40 12.82
C LEU A 24 12.52 25.25 11.70
N GLU A 25 13.11 26.42 11.43
CA GLU A 25 12.87 27.15 10.17
C GLU A 25 13.45 26.38 8.96
N GLU A 26 14.21 25.31 9.24
CA GLU A 26 14.95 24.50 8.28
C GLU A 26 14.45 23.05 8.24
N MET A 27 14.85 22.31 7.21
CA MET A 27 14.53 20.87 7.09
C MET A 27 15.29 20.04 8.14
N ASP A 28 14.62 19.09 8.81
CA ASP A 28 15.26 18.04 9.63
C ASP A 28 15.97 17.02 8.72
N TYR A 29 17.10 17.45 8.14
CA TYR A 29 17.83 16.69 7.14
C TYR A 29 18.34 15.36 7.68
N THR A 30 18.66 15.28 8.97
CA THR A 30 19.18 14.05 9.61
C THR A 30 18.08 12.99 9.62
N ARG A 31 16.87 13.36 10.05
CA ARG A 31 15.71 12.47 10.04
C ARG A 31 15.33 12.08 8.62
N CYS A 32 15.29 13.04 7.69
CA CYS A 32 14.94 12.78 6.30
C CYS A 32 15.95 11.83 5.64
N ALA A 33 17.26 12.04 5.84
CA ALA A 33 18.29 11.19 5.25
C ALA A 33 18.25 9.77 5.84
N ALA A 34 18.01 9.61 7.14
CA ALA A 34 17.85 8.30 7.76
C ALA A 34 16.67 7.51 7.15
N LEU A 35 15.51 8.15 7.00
CA LEU A 35 14.33 7.53 6.39
C LEU A 35 14.54 7.23 4.89
N HIS A 36 15.15 8.15 4.15
CA HIS A 36 15.49 7.94 2.74
C HIS A 36 16.44 6.75 2.55
N ASN A 37 17.53 6.72 3.30
CA ASN A 37 18.54 5.67 3.20
C ASN A 37 17.98 4.30 3.58
N TYR A 38 17.05 4.25 4.54
CA TYR A 38 16.30 3.02 4.84
C TYR A 38 15.49 2.54 3.64
N LEU A 39 14.71 3.41 2.99
CA LEU A 39 13.92 3.04 1.81
C LEU A 39 14.80 2.52 0.68
N PHE A 40 15.93 3.20 0.45
CA PHE A 40 16.92 2.78 -0.54
C PHE A 40 17.48 1.39 -0.23
N GLN A 41 17.97 1.17 1.00
CA GLN A 41 18.55 -0.10 1.42
C GLN A 41 17.52 -1.24 1.38
N TYR A 42 16.26 -0.94 1.74
CA TYR A 42 15.15 -1.87 1.62
C TYR A 42 14.96 -2.31 0.17
N ALA A 43 14.91 -1.36 -0.78
CA ALA A 43 14.78 -1.65 -2.21
C ALA A 43 15.98 -2.41 -2.77
N TRP A 44 17.20 -2.05 -2.34
CA TRP A 44 18.44 -2.71 -2.74
C TRP A 44 18.44 -4.19 -2.36
N LEU A 45 18.14 -4.49 -1.08
CA LEU A 45 17.97 -5.86 -0.61
C LEU A 45 16.84 -6.59 -1.33
N ALA A 46 15.74 -5.89 -1.62
CA ALA A 46 14.60 -6.45 -2.30
C ALA A 46 14.87 -6.79 -3.77
N GLU A 47 15.80 -6.09 -4.40
CA GLU A 47 16.33 -6.42 -5.71
C GLU A 47 17.32 -7.61 -5.68
N GLY A 48 17.49 -8.24 -4.52
CA GLY A 48 18.41 -9.36 -4.32
C GLY A 48 19.88 -8.94 -4.22
N ARG A 49 20.15 -7.64 -4.05
CA ARG A 49 21.51 -7.10 -3.96
C ARG A 49 21.97 -7.06 -2.50
N PRO A 50 23.12 -7.65 -2.15
CA PRO A 50 23.64 -7.60 -0.79
C PRO A 50 24.04 -6.17 -0.38
N LEU A 51 23.82 -5.78 0.87
CA LEU A 51 24.17 -4.43 1.36
C LEU A 51 25.68 -4.17 1.31
N GLU A 52 26.53 -5.18 1.38
CA GLU A 52 27.99 -5.01 1.24
C GLU A 52 28.43 -4.54 -0.15
N THR A 53 27.55 -4.67 -1.16
CA THR A 53 27.81 -4.17 -2.52
C THR A 53 27.36 -2.72 -2.71
N LEU A 54 26.69 -2.14 -1.71
CA LEU A 54 26.23 -0.76 -1.72
C LEU A 54 27.39 0.19 -1.38
N ASP A 55 27.67 1.15 -2.28
CA ASP A 55 28.55 2.27 -1.95
C ASP A 55 27.82 3.31 -1.10
N ALA A 56 27.87 3.13 0.22
CA ALA A 56 27.25 4.06 1.16
C ALA A 56 27.93 5.45 1.20
N ASN A 57 29.07 5.64 0.53
CA ASN A 57 29.74 6.95 0.44
C ASN A 57 29.37 7.72 -0.83
N SER A 58 28.59 7.11 -1.72
CA SER A 58 28.03 7.75 -2.90
C SER A 58 26.89 8.68 -2.47
N SER A 59 27.15 9.99 -2.44
CA SER A 59 26.16 11.03 -2.17
C SER A 59 25.78 11.74 -3.47
N PHE A 60 24.83 12.68 -3.41
CA PHE A 60 24.49 13.49 -4.58
C PHE A 60 25.70 14.24 -5.16
N PHE A 61 26.63 14.73 -4.32
CA PHE A 61 27.78 15.52 -4.78
C PHE A 61 28.97 14.67 -5.24
N THR A 62 29.01 13.38 -4.89
CA THR A 62 30.14 12.48 -5.21
C THR A 62 29.77 11.38 -6.21
N GLY A 63 28.49 11.00 -6.24
CA GLY A 63 27.96 9.89 -7.02
C GLY A 63 26.98 10.28 -8.12
N SER A 64 26.67 11.57 -8.28
CA SER A 64 25.93 12.05 -9.45
C SER A 64 26.76 11.88 -10.73
N GLY A 65 26.07 11.77 -11.86
CA GLY A 65 26.73 11.60 -13.16
C GLY A 65 27.61 12.79 -13.57
N ASP A 66 27.37 13.98 -13.01
CA ASP A 66 28.13 15.21 -13.23
C ASP A 66 28.48 15.89 -11.89
N VAL A 67 29.63 15.51 -11.33
CA VAL A 67 30.15 16.01 -10.04
C VAL A 67 30.45 17.51 -10.09
N ASP A 68 30.90 18.03 -11.23
CA ASP A 68 31.22 19.45 -11.38
C ASP A 68 29.93 20.29 -11.37
N GLU A 69 28.90 19.84 -12.07
CA GLU A 69 27.57 20.47 -12.05
C GLU A 69 26.94 20.38 -10.65
N ALA A 70 26.95 19.20 -10.02
CA ALA A 70 26.46 19.04 -8.64
C ALA A 70 27.17 20.00 -7.67
N GLY A 71 28.49 20.14 -7.78
CA GLY A 71 29.28 21.10 -7.01
C GLY A 71 28.87 22.54 -7.26
N ALA A 72 28.58 22.92 -8.50
CA ALA A 72 28.12 24.26 -8.87
C ALA A 72 26.70 24.58 -8.35
N CYS A 73 25.86 23.56 -8.14
CA CYS A 73 24.53 23.70 -7.55
C CYS A 73 24.58 23.99 -6.04
N ARG A 74 25.57 23.44 -5.31
CA ARG A 74 25.65 23.50 -3.83
C ARG A 74 25.47 24.92 -3.25
N PRO A 75 26.10 25.99 -3.76
CA PRO A 75 25.93 27.35 -3.22
C PRO A 75 24.54 27.96 -3.43
N ARG A 76 23.73 27.38 -4.33
CA ARG A 76 22.37 27.84 -4.64
C ARG A 76 21.31 27.21 -3.74
N LEU A 77 21.68 26.17 -2.98
CA LEU A 77 20.78 25.41 -2.14
C LEU A 77 20.74 25.97 -0.72
N HIS A 78 19.58 25.80 -0.06
CA HIS A 78 19.49 26.03 1.38
C HIS A 78 20.46 25.09 2.13
N PRO A 79 21.16 25.54 3.20
CA PRO A 79 22.14 24.72 3.91
C PRO A 79 21.60 23.36 4.38
N SER A 80 20.38 23.31 4.90
CA SER A 80 19.74 22.05 5.32
C SER A 80 19.46 21.10 4.14
N LEU A 81 19.14 21.62 2.95
CA LEU A 81 18.96 20.81 1.75
C LEU A 81 20.29 20.28 1.22
N ALA A 82 21.32 21.12 1.19
CA ALA A 82 22.66 20.67 0.85
C ALA A 82 23.16 19.58 1.82
N ALA A 83 22.89 19.72 3.12
CA ALA A 83 23.25 18.71 4.12
C ALA A 83 22.50 17.38 3.93
N PHE A 84 21.21 17.43 3.57
CA PHE A 84 20.44 16.24 3.19
C PHE A 84 21.08 15.52 2.01
N LEU A 85 21.34 16.23 0.90
CA LEU A 85 21.92 15.66 -0.33
C LEU A 85 23.33 15.08 -0.12
N ASP A 86 24.10 15.64 0.81
CA ASP A 86 25.42 15.14 1.20
C ASP A 86 25.35 13.86 2.05
N THR A 87 24.21 13.61 2.72
CA THR A 87 24.01 12.50 3.65
C THR A 87 23.23 11.33 3.02
N THR A 88 22.40 11.60 2.01
CA THR A 88 21.61 10.57 1.34
C THR A 88 22.47 9.68 0.45
N ILE A 89 22.23 8.38 0.52
CA ILE A 89 22.82 7.40 -0.40
C ILE A 89 22.20 7.60 -1.78
N MET A 90 23.06 7.74 -2.77
CA MET A 90 22.69 7.91 -4.16
C MET A 90 22.73 6.56 -4.89
N PRO A 91 21.69 6.18 -5.67
CA PRO A 91 21.77 5.00 -6.52
C PRO A 91 22.97 5.07 -7.46
N PRO A 92 23.61 3.92 -7.78
CA PRO A 92 24.57 3.89 -8.86
C PRO A 92 23.86 4.30 -10.15
N PHE A 93 24.27 5.44 -10.71
CA PHE A 93 23.73 5.91 -11.98
C PHE A 93 24.32 5.04 -13.10
N PRO A 94 23.49 4.40 -13.95
CA PRO A 94 24.03 3.63 -15.07
C PRO A 94 24.48 4.61 -16.15
N PHE A 95 25.78 4.90 -16.18
CA PHE A 95 26.39 5.74 -17.21
C PHE A 95 26.21 5.17 -18.63
N ASP A 96 26.09 3.84 -18.74
CA ASP A 96 26.19 3.13 -20.02
C ASP A 96 24.86 2.55 -20.54
N ASN A 97 23.83 2.43 -19.69
CA ASN A 97 22.53 1.84 -20.09
C ASN A 97 21.34 2.40 -19.27
N PRO A 98 20.55 3.34 -19.81
CA PRO A 98 19.36 3.86 -19.12
C PRO A 98 18.27 2.81 -18.88
N HIS A 99 18.30 1.67 -19.57
CA HIS A 99 17.39 0.54 -19.29
C HIS A 99 17.79 -0.28 -18.05
N GLU A 100 18.99 -0.08 -17.50
CA GLU A 100 19.43 -0.65 -16.22
C GLU A 100 19.21 0.32 -15.04
N TYR A 101 18.63 1.50 -15.29
CA TYR A 101 18.28 2.42 -14.22
C TYR A 101 17.12 1.83 -13.41
N ILE A 102 17.45 1.36 -12.22
CA ILE A 102 16.48 0.83 -11.27
C ILE A 102 16.21 1.94 -10.25
N PRO A 103 15.01 2.57 -10.25
CA PRO A 103 14.67 3.58 -9.26
C PRO A 103 14.51 2.93 -7.88
N PHE A 104 15.61 2.87 -7.13
CA PHE A 104 15.61 2.39 -5.73
C PHE A 104 14.87 3.33 -4.79
N SER A 105 14.52 4.54 -5.24
CA SER A 105 13.76 5.54 -4.48
C SER A 105 12.75 6.27 -5.38
N VAL A 106 11.49 5.84 -5.38
CA VAL A 106 10.42 6.42 -6.23
C VAL A 106 10.05 7.86 -5.83
N PHE A 107 10.37 8.30 -4.61
CA PHE A 107 9.98 9.64 -4.10
C PHE A 107 11.01 10.73 -4.36
N THR A 108 12.21 10.33 -4.76
CA THR A 108 13.31 11.24 -5.08
C THR A 108 13.65 11.19 -6.56
N TRP A 109 12.73 10.69 -7.39
CA TRP A 109 12.83 10.81 -8.83
C TRP A 109 12.98 12.31 -9.17
N GLY A 110 14.12 12.71 -9.75
CA GLY A 110 14.48 14.10 -9.99
C GLY A 110 15.55 14.69 -9.05
N ILE A 111 15.90 14.02 -7.94
CA ILE A 111 17.08 14.36 -7.12
C ILE A 111 18.35 13.73 -7.71
N ASP A 112 18.21 12.88 -8.72
CA ASP A 112 19.30 12.10 -9.28
C ASP A 112 20.17 12.85 -10.29
N GLU A 113 19.74 14.04 -10.72
CA GLU A 113 20.45 14.86 -11.70
C GLU A 113 20.49 16.33 -11.24
N PRO A 114 21.67 16.99 -11.23
CA PRO A 114 21.78 18.38 -10.77
C PRO A 114 20.97 19.39 -11.57
N SER A 115 20.82 19.16 -12.87
CA SER A 115 19.98 19.95 -13.78
C SER A 115 18.51 19.97 -13.31
N ARG A 116 17.97 18.80 -12.94
CA ARG A 116 16.58 18.59 -12.51
C ARG A 116 16.20 19.28 -11.20
N LEU A 117 17.16 19.57 -10.31
CA LEU A 117 16.88 20.32 -9.08
C LEU A 117 16.33 21.74 -9.34
N PHE A 118 16.62 22.30 -10.52
CA PHE A 118 16.21 23.63 -10.93
C PHE A 118 15.33 23.64 -12.17
N GLU A 119 15.01 22.47 -12.73
CA GLU A 119 14.02 22.37 -13.79
C GLU A 119 12.67 22.80 -13.20
N GLU A 120 12.16 23.90 -13.73
CA GLU A 120 10.79 24.35 -13.50
C GLU A 120 9.87 23.50 -14.41
N ASP A 121 9.92 22.18 -14.25
CA ASP A 121 8.85 21.33 -14.76
C ASP A 121 7.61 21.78 -14.01
N THR A 122 6.72 22.46 -14.73
CA THR A 122 5.60 23.22 -14.19
C THR A 122 4.67 22.29 -13.44
N ALA A 123 4.99 22.03 -12.18
CA ALA A 123 4.03 21.59 -11.23
C ALA A 123 3.11 22.80 -11.06
N ASP A 124 1.86 22.66 -11.50
CA ASP A 124 0.72 23.57 -11.24
C ASP A 124 0.42 23.71 -9.72
N LEU A 125 1.43 23.55 -8.86
CA LEU A 125 1.43 23.73 -7.42
C LEU A 125 1.19 25.19 -7.01
N GLN A 126 1.33 26.16 -7.93
CA GLN A 126 0.95 27.56 -7.67
C GLN A 126 -0.52 27.71 -7.24
N ASN A 127 -1.38 26.71 -7.53
CA ASN A 127 -2.78 26.68 -7.11
C ASN A 127 -3.07 25.80 -5.87
N GLN A 128 -2.06 25.13 -5.31
CA GLN A 128 -2.23 24.34 -4.09
C GLN A 128 -2.06 25.25 -2.86
N PRO A 129 -2.92 25.14 -1.84
CA PRO A 129 -2.71 25.81 -0.56
C PRO A 129 -1.30 25.52 -0.02
N VAL A 130 -0.68 26.48 0.66
CA VAL A 130 0.62 26.28 1.34
C VAL A 130 0.56 25.08 2.31
N ASP A 131 -0.62 24.84 2.89
CA ASP A 131 -0.89 23.70 3.78
C ASP A 131 -0.88 22.33 3.07
N SER A 132 -0.83 22.29 1.73
CA SER A 132 -0.67 21.05 0.94
C SER A 132 0.76 20.51 0.97
N LEU A 133 1.75 21.33 1.33
CA LEU A 133 3.15 20.92 1.44
C LEU A 133 3.36 20.19 2.78
N ASN A 134 3.53 18.88 2.70
CA ASN A 134 3.87 18.06 3.86
C ASN A 134 5.40 18.04 4.06
N PRO A 135 5.90 18.13 5.30
CA PRO A 135 7.32 17.94 5.58
C PRO A 135 7.84 16.62 4.99
N LEU A 136 9.07 16.61 4.47
CA LEU A 136 9.64 15.44 3.79
C LEU A 136 9.70 14.22 4.72
N GLU A 137 10.02 14.40 6.00
CA GLU A 137 10.03 13.33 6.99
C GLU A 137 8.65 12.68 7.19
N ARG A 138 7.57 13.43 6.99
CA ARG A 138 6.19 12.92 7.06
C ARG A 138 5.88 12.07 5.83
N LEU A 139 6.28 12.54 4.65
CA LEU A 139 6.12 11.76 3.41
C LEU A 139 6.90 10.45 3.48
N LEU A 140 8.19 10.50 3.84
CA LEU A 140 9.03 9.31 3.97
C LEU A 140 8.51 8.34 5.04
N THR A 141 8.00 8.86 6.16
CA THR A 141 7.34 8.02 7.18
C THR A 141 6.10 7.33 6.64
N ASN A 142 5.24 8.04 5.91
CA ASN A 142 4.04 7.45 5.31
C ASN A 142 4.40 6.31 4.34
N TRP A 143 5.51 6.43 3.63
CA TRP A 143 6.03 5.38 2.75
C TRP A 143 6.49 4.15 3.50
N VAL A 144 7.26 4.35 4.59
CA VAL A 144 7.61 3.26 5.50
C VAL A 144 6.35 2.58 6.04
N ASP A 145 5.32 3.35 6.41
CA ASP A 145 4.06 2.80 6.90
C ASP A 145 3.31 2.00 5.81
N LEU A 146 3.34 2.47 4.56
CA LEU A 146 2.80 1.73 3.41
C LEU A 146 3.56 0.43 3.13
N ILE A 147 4.87 0.40 3.37
CA ILE A 147 5.69 -0.82 3.29
C ILE A 147 5.33 -1.78 4.43
N HIS A 148 5.28 -1.29 5.66
CA HIS A 148 4.96 -2.11 6.83
C HIS A 148 3.55 -2.71 6.77
N ILE A 149 2.57 -1.96 6.26
CA ILE A 149 1.22 -2.50 6.05
C ILE A 149 1.17 -3.42 4.81
N GLY A 150 2.18 -3.41 3.93
CA GLY A 150 2.27 -4.28 2.75
C GLY A 150 1.55 -3.77 1.50
N LYS A 151 1.25 -2.47 1.44
CA LYS A 151 0.67 -1.82 0.25
C LYS A 151 1.72 -1.41 -0.76
N VAL A 152 2.94 -1.15 -0.31
CA VAL A 152 4.10 -0.88 -1.16
C VAL A 152 5.09 -1.97 -0.89
N VAL A 153 5.45 -2.75 -1.89
CA VAL A 153 6.35 -3.89 -1.73
C VAL A 153 7.45 -3.78 -2.76
N ALA A 154 8.69 -4.01 -2.33
CA ALA A 154 9.79 -4.15 -3.26
C ALA A 154 10.01 -5.65 -3.57
N SER A 155 10.19 -5.97 -4.84
CA SER A 155 10.58 -7.29 -5.34
C SER A 155 11.46 -7.12 -6.59
N PRO A 156 12.27 -8.11 -6.99
CA PRO A 156 13.15 -7.99 -8.15
C PRO A 156 12.41 -7.47 -9.38
N HIS A 157 12.93 -6.44 -10.04
CA HIS A 157 12.23 -5.73 -11.12
C HIS A 157 11.81 -6.63 -12.29
N GLU A 158 12.56 -7.71 -12.54
CA GLU A 158 12.26 -8.73 -13.56
C GLU A 158 11.03 -9.59 -13.22
N GLU A 159 10.68 -9.70 -11.93
CA GLU A 159 9.51 -10.44 -11.50
C GLU A 159 8.23 -9.65 -11.76
N PRO A 160 7.18 -10.29 -12.32
CA PRO A 160 5.90 -9.63 -12.56
C PRO A 160 5.25 -9.21 -11.23
N ALA A 161 4.51 -8.10 -11.25
CA ALA A 161 3.68 -7.71 -10.12
C ALA A 161 2.63 -8.77 -9.80
N LEU A 162 2.33 -8.96 -8.51
CA LEU A 162 1.35 -9.92 -8.03
C LEU A 162 -0.07 -9.63 -8.54
N PHE A 163 -0.40 -8.35 -8.69
CA PHE A 163 -1.73 -7.89 -9.14
C PHE A 163 -1.76 -7.43 -10.60
N GLY A 164 -0.67 -7.64 -11.35
CA GLY A 164 -0.55 -7.17 -12.74
C GLY A 164 -0.47 -5.64 -12.87
N CYS A 165 -0.23 -4.91 -11.77
CA CYS A 165 0.05 -3.48 -11.82
C CYS A 165 1.45 -3.21 -12.40
N GLU A 166 1.63 -2.04 -12.99
CA GLU A 166 2.94 -1.60 -13.47
C GLU A 166 3.91 -1.45 -12.28
N LYS A 167 5.10 -2.03 -12.42
CA LYS A 167 6.20 -1.84 -11.47
C LYS A 167 7.04 -0.64 -11.87
N VAL A 168 7.52 0.10 -10.88
CA VAL A 168 8.53 1.16 -11.07
C VAL A 168 9.83 0.66 -10.44
N GLY A 169 10.71 0.11 -11.26
CA GLY A 169 11.90 -0.61 -10.76
C GLY A 169 11.49 -1.79 -9.86
N PRO A 170 11.99 -1.86 -8.61
CA PRO A 170 11.63 -2.93 -7.70
C PRO A 170 10.24 -2.73 -7.09
N TRP A 171 9.65 -1.53 -7.20
CA TRP A 171 8.48 -1.15 -6.42
C TRP A 171 7.17 -1.59 -7.08
N GLU A 172 6.37 -2.30 -6.29
CA GLU A 172 5.01 -2.73 -6.62
C GLU A 172 4.00 -2.02 -5.70
N TRP A 173 2.98 -1.43 -6.30
CA TRP A 173 1.83 -0.89 -5.59
C TRP A 173 0.70 -1.92 -5.51
N ARG A 174 0.40 -2.38 -4.30
CA ARG A 174 -0.66 -3.36 -4.05
C ARG A 174 -1.99 -2.66 -3.74
N PRO A 175 -3.10 -3.09 -4.37
CA PRO A 175 -4.42 -2.52 -4.10
C PRO A 175 -4.88 -2.77 -2.66
N TYR A 176 -4.41 -3.86 -2.05
CA TYR A 176 -4.62 -4.19 -0.64
C TYR A 176 -3.45 -5.02 -0.11
N SER A 177 -3.41 -5.23 1.21
CA SER A 177 -2.49 -6.15 1.86
C SER A 177 -3.19 -7.18 2.73
N ASP A 178 -2.48 -8.25 3.09
CA ASP A 178 -2.99 -9.28 4.00
C ASP A 178 -3.33 -8.69 5.38
N ALA A 179 -2.55 -7.73 5.88
CA ALA A 179 -2.83 -7.03 7.12
C ALA A 179 -4.20 -6.33 7.07
N GLN A 180 -4.52 -5.67 5.95
CA GLN A 180 -5.82 -5.03 5.75
C GLN A 180 -6.97 -6.04 5.68
N VAL A 181 -6.75 -7.21 5.04
CA VAL A 181 -7.74 -8.30 5.03
C VAL A 181 -7.97 -8.83 6.44
N THR A 182 -6.91 -9.13 7.19
CA THR A 182 -7.00 -9.61 8.57
C THR A 182 -7.71 -8.61 9.48
N THR A 183 -7.39 -7.32 9.37
CA THR A 183 -8.10 -6.27 10.12
C THR A 183 -9.58 -6.26 9.75
N CYS A 184 -9.92 -6.32 8.45
CA CYS A 184 -11.31 -6.33 8.00
C CYS A 184 -12.09 -7.55 8.51
N VAL A 185 -11.49 -8.74 8.47
CA VAL A 185 -12.06 -9.98 9.02
C VAL A 185 -12.28 -9.86 10.53
N THR A 186 -11.33 -9.26 11.26
CA THR A 186 -11.46 -9.02 12.70
C THR A 186 -12.63 -8.08 13.02
N GLU A 187 -12.78 -6.99 12.28
CA GLU A 187 -13.91 -6.07 12.47
C GLU A 187 -15.25 -6.70 12.06
N TRP A 188 -15.25 -7.54 11.03
CA TRP A 188 -16.42 -8.34 10.64
C TRP A 188 -16.88 -9.25 11.77
N ASP A 189 -15.95 -9.97 12.41
CA ASP A 189 -16.26 -10.84 13.54
C ASP A 189 -16.83 -10.05 14.73
N ARG A 190 -16.27 -8.88 15.03
CA ARG A 190 -16.80 -7.97 16.07
C ARG A 190 -18.20 -7.49 15.75
N LEU A 191 -18.47 -7.12 14.49
CA LEU A 191 -19.80 -6.71 14.04
C LEU A 191 -20.80 -7.86 14.19
N CYS A 192 -20.44 -9.06 13.75
CA CYS A 192 -21.30 -10.25 13.85
C CYS A 192 -21.64 -10.59 15.30
N GLN A 193 -20.65 -10.51 16.21
CA GLN A 193 -20.86 -10.71 17.65
C GLN A 193 -21.80 -9.66 18.22
N ALA A 194 -21.59 -8.39 17.86
CA ALA A 194 -22.41 -7.27 18.31
C ALA A 194 -23.88 -7.38 17.85
N ILE A 195 -24.11 -7.85 16.63
CA ILE A 195 -25.46 -8.10 16.10
C ILE A 195 -26.09 -9.29 16.82
N THR A 196 -25.37 -10.41 16.92
CA THR A 196 -25.86 -11.63 17.57
C THR A 196 -26.26 -11.36 19.01
N ALA A 197 -25.43 -10.64 19.78
CA ALA A 197 -25.73 -10.27 21.16
C ALA A 197 -27.01 -9.43 21.31
N ARG A 198 -27.41 -8.67 20.28
CA ARG A 198 -28.66 -7.88 20.27
C ARG A 198 -29.87 -8.66 19.76
N ILE A 199 -29.66 -9.70 18.96
CA ILE A 199 -30.73 -10.59 18.46
C ILE A 199 -31.07 -11.69 19.48
N SER A 200 -30.09 -12.25 20.19
CA SER A 200 -30.30 -13.32 21.17
C SER A 200 -31.37 -13.03 22.23
N PRO A 201 -31.55 -11.80 22.76
CA PRO A 201 -32.66 -11.49 23.67
C PRO A 201 -34.05 -11.56 23.02
N LEU A 202 -34.16 -11.50 21.69
CA LEU A 202 -35.42 -11.58 20.94
C LEU A 202 -35.77 -13.00 20.46
N SER A 203 -34.81 -13.92 20.43
CA SER A 203 -34.99 -15.28 19.92
C SER A 203 -35.08 -16.30 21.06
N ASN A 204 -36.28 -16.87 21.27
CA ASN A 204 -36.46 -18.07 22.10
C ASN A 204 -36.73 -19.29 21.17
N PRO A 205 -36.04 -20.44 21.34
CA PRO A 205 -35.06 -20.80 22.37
C PRO A 205 -33.60 -20.52 21.94
N PRO A 206 -32.60 -20.71 22.82
CA PRO A 206 -31.21 -20.30 22.58
C PRO A 206 -30.60 -21.10 21.44
N LEU A 207 -29.86 -20.43 20.55
CA LEU A 207 -28.92 -21.06 19.62
C LEU A 207 -27.74 -21.64 20.43
N THR A 208 -27.97 -22.77 21.12
CA THR A 208 -26.90 -23.59 21.69
C THR A 208 -26.23 -24.34 20.55
N GLY A 209 -25.25 -23.69 19.92
CA GLY A 209 -24.30 -24.30 19.02
C GLY A 209 -22.91 -23.84 19.40
N THR A 210 -22.34 -24.45 20.44
CA THR A 210 -20.89 -24.47 20.67
C THR A 210 -20.28 -25.44 19.66
N ASP A 211 -20.32 -25.11 18.38
CA ASP A 211 -19.50 -25.74 17.35
C ASP A 211 -18.50 -24.69 16.89
N THR A 212 -17.44 -24.53 17.68
CA THR A 212 -16.28 -23.72 17.33
C THR A 212 -15.44 -24.33 16.20
N ASP A 213 -15.83 -25.49 15.66
CA ASP A 213 -15.00 -26.32 14.79
C ASP A 213 -15.48 -26.45 13.32
N ASN A 214 -16.66 -25.95 12.96
CA ASN A 214 -17.11 -25.89 11.56
C ASN A 214 -17.29 -24.42 11.12
N LEU A 215 -16.17 -23.73 10.93
CA LEU A 215 -16.13 -22.35 10.48
C LEU A 215 -16.31 -22.29 8.96
N GLU A 216 -17.55 -22.39 8.49
CA GLU A 216 -17.83 -22.16 7.06
C GLU A 216 -17.47 -20.71 6.69
N PRO A 217 -16.76 -20.51 5.56
CA PRO A 217 -16.46 -19.17 5.06
C PRO A 217 -17.76 -18.44 4.69
N LEU A 218 -17.71 -17.11 4.70
CA LEU A 218 -18.84 -16.28 4.29
C LEU A 218 -19.29 -16.64 2.87
N VAL A 219 -18.33 -16.89 1.96
CA VAL A 219 -18.56 -17.50 0.64
C VAL A 219 -17.39 -18.44 0.30
N ALA A 220 -17.69 -19.66 -0.14
CA ALA A 220 -16.69 -20.66 -0.52
C ALA A 220 -15.93 -20.28 -1.81
N SER A 221 -14.66 -20.67 -1.94
CA SER A 221 -13.84 -20.38 -3.13
C SER A 221 -14.49 -20.88 -4.42
N SER A 222 -15.13 -22.05 -4.41
CA SER A 222 -15.82 -22.62 -5.58
C SER A 222 -16.98 -21.77 -6.09
N VAL A 223 -17.67 -21.05 -5.20
CA VAL A 223 -18.73 -20.09 -5.56
C VAL A 223 -18.13 -18.85 -6.19
N LEU A 224 -17.01 -18.37 -5.65
CA LEU A 224 -16.27 -17.23 -6.20
C LEU A 224 -15.67 -17.56 -7.57
N ASP A 225 -15.17 -18.78 -7.77
CA ASP A 225 -14.72 -19.30 -9.08
C ASP A 225 -15.85 -19.29 -10.11
N ALA A 226 -17.01 -19.83 -9.74
CA ALA A 226 -18.19 -19.84 -10.61
C ALA A 226 -18.67 -18.42 -10.99
N ALA A 227 -18.47 -17.46 -10.08
CA ALA A 227 -18.75 -16.04 -10.30
C ALA A 227 -17.58 -15.26 -10.91
N TRP A 228 -16.52 -15.95 -11.32
CA TRP A 228 -15.31 -15.40 -11.92
C TRP A 228 -14.65 -14.32 -11.06
N VAL A 229 -14.82 -14.29 -9.74
CA VAL A 229 -14.20 -13.28 -8.88
C VAL A 229 -12.67 -13.38 -9.00
N PRO A 230 -11.94 -12.27 -9.29
CA PRO A 230 -10.49 -12.33 -9.50
C PRO A 230 -9.73 -12.96 -8.34
N ASP A 231 -8.66 -13.67 -8.67
CA ASP A 231 -7.71 -14.26 -7.73
C ASP A 231 -6.28 -13.90 -8.16
N PRO A 232 -5.55 -13.08 -7.39
CA PRO A 232 -5.93 -12.53 -6.08
C PRO A 232 -6.91 -11.34 -6.17
N SER A 233 -7.76 -11.16 -5.15
CA SER A 233 -8.53 -9.92 -4.92
C SER A 233 -8.96 -9.77 -3.46
N PHE A 234 -9.09 -8.51 -3.00
CA PHE A 234 -9.52 -8.23 -1.62
C PHE A 234 -10.85 -8.90 -1.29
N ALA A 235 -11.83 -8.82 -2.20
CA ALA A 235 -13.13 -9.42 -2.02
C ALA A 235 -13.04 -10.94 -1.85
N ARG A 236 -12.23 -11.62 -2.67
CA ARG A 236 -12.00 -13.07 -2.52
C ARG A 236 -11.34 -13.37 -1.18
N SER A 237 -10.24 -12.70 -0.85
CA SER A 237 -9.51 -12.91 0.41
C SER A 237 -10.39 -12.67 1.64
N PHE A 238 -11.22 -11.62 1.63
CA PHE A 238 -12.16 -11.33 2.70
C PHE A 238 -13.26 -12.39 2.80
N LEU A 239 -13.95 -12.70 1.70
CA LEU A 239 -15.13 -13.59 1.72
C LEU A 239 -14.78 -15.04 2.10
N THR A 240 -13.56 -15.49 1.80
CA THR A 240 -13.10 -16.84 2.16
C THR A 240 -12.56 -16.94 3.59
N GLN A 241 -12.18 -15.82 4.21
CA GLN A 241 -11.66 -15.78 5.58
C GLN A 241 -12.71 -15.33 6.61
N ALA A 242 -13.64 -14.46 6.21
CA ALA A 242 -14.73 -13.98 7.05
C ALA A 242 -15.66 -15.14 7.41
N ARG A 243 -16.06 -15.23 8.67
CA ARG A 243 -16.97 -16.28 9.15
C ARG A 243 -18.40 -15.97 8.78
N ARG A 244 -19.15 -16.97 8.33
CA ARG A 244 -20.59 -16.80 8.10
C ARG A 244 -21.35 -16.76 9.43
N PRO A 245 -22.05 -15.66 9.77
CA PRO A 245 -22.85 -15.61 10.98
C PRO A 245 -24.19 -16.34 10.80
N GLN A 246 -24.87 -16.63 11.91
CA GLN A 246 -26.13 -17.40 11.92
C GLN A 246 -27.39 -16.57 11.56
N PHE A 247 -27.27 -15.24 11.48
CA PHE A 247 -28.36 -14.37 11.06
C PHE A 247 -28.36 -14.20 9.53
N ARG A 248 -29.53 -13.88 8.95
CA ARG A 248 -29.68 -13.71 7.49
C ARG A 248 -29.36 -12.29 7.00
N TYR A 249 -29.57 -11.28 7.85
CA TYR A 249 -29.49 -9.87 7.47
C TYR A 249 -28.36 -9.17 8.24
N ILE A 250 -27.44 -8.51 7.53
CA ILE A 250 -26.39 -7.70 8.16
C ILE A 250 -26.91 -6.33 8.63
N ALA A 251 -27.94 -5.83 7.95
CA ALA A 251 -28.70 -4.64 8.29
C ALA A 251 -30.14 -4.80 7.74
N PRO A 252 -31.12 -3.98 8.17
CA PRO A 252 -32.47 -4.03 7.63
C PRO A 252 -32.46 -3.92 6.10
N GLY A 253 -33.01 -4.94 5.41
CA GLY A 253 -33.07 -5.00 3.95
C GLY A 253 -31.75 -5.37 3.24
N LEU A 254 -30.67 -5.69 3.96
CA LEU A 254 -29.40 -6.15 3.38
C LEU A 254 -29.10 -7.59 3.79
N LEU A 255 -29.07 -8.48 2.81
CA LEU A 255 -28.83 -9.90 2.98
C LEU A 255 -27.32 -10.20 3.06
N LEU A 256 -26.97 -11.28 3.75
CA LEU A 256 -25.67 -11.92 3.55
C LEU A 256 -25.54 -12.45 2.11
N PRO A 257 -24.33 -12.50 1.56
CA PRO A 257 -24.11 -13.04 0.22
C PRO A 257 -24.58 -14.50 0.13
N PRO A 258 -25.20 -14.93 -0.98
CA PRO A 258 -25.70 -16.30 -1.15
C PRO A 258 -24.59 -17.35 -0.96
N VAL A 259 -24.96 -18.51 -0.41
CA VAL A 259 -24.03 -19.66 -0.25
C VAL A 259 -23.79 -20.39 -1.57
N ASP A 260 -24.75 -20.34 -2.49
CA ASP A 260 -24.72 -21.09 -3.73
C ASP A 260 -24.26 -20.22 -4.91
N ALA A 261 -23.64 -20.88 -5.90
CA ALA A 261 -23.11 -20.21 -7.09
C ALA A 261 -24.18 -19.46 -7.89
N ALA A 262 -25.37 -20.05 -8.07
CA ALA A 262 -26.42 -19.44 -8.87
C ALA A 262 -26.94 -18.16 -8.25
N GLY A 263 -27.26 -18.18 -6.94
CA GLY A 263 -27.68 -17.03 -6.18
C GLY A 263 -26.60 -15.95 -6.14
N PHE A 264 -25.33 -16.33 -5.90
CA PHE A 264 -24.24 -15.36 -5.83
C PHE A 264 -24.02 -14.67 -7.19
N VAL A 265 -24.07 -15.40 -8.31
CA VAL A 265 -23.96 -14.84 -9.66
C VAL A 265 -25.14 -13.92 -9.97
N ALA A 266 -26.36 -14.33 -9.65
CA ALA A 266 -27.57 -13.53 -9.86
C ALA A 266 -27.54 -12.20 -9.09
N ALA A 267 -26.92 -12.19 -7.91
CA ALA A 267 -26.74 -10.99 -7.09
C ALA A 267 -25.69 -9.99 -7.63
N ARG A 268 -25.02 -10.24 -8.77
CA ARG A 268 -23.99 -9.36 -9.35
C ARG A 268 -24.54 -8.52 -10.51
N PRO A 269 -25.13 -7.33 -10.27
CA PRO A 269 -25.71 -6.49 -11.32
C PRO A 269 -24.68 -6.00 -12.35
N PHE A 270 -23.41 -5.91 -11.96
CA PHE A 270 -22.33 -5.41 -12.81
C PHE A 270 -21.45 -6.50 -13.42
N SER A 271 -21.84 -7.78 -13.29
CA SER A 271 -21.07 -8.91 -13.86
C SER A 271 -20.98 -8.88 -15.39
N VAL A 272 -21.87 -8.14 -16.05
CA VAL A 272 -21.93 -7.95 -17.51
C VAL A 272 -20.87 -6.96 -18.02
N LEU A 273 -20.28 -6.16 -17.15
CA LEU A 273 -19.27 -5.17 -17.57
C LEU A 273 -17.97 -5.86 -18.00
N PRO A 274 -17.35 -5.39 -19.10
CA PRO A 274 -16.09 -5.96 -19.58
C PRO A 274 -14.99 -5.73 -18.56
N ARG A 275 -14.09 -6.71 -18.47
CA ARG A 275 -12.86 -6.58 -17.70
C ARG A 275 -11.76 -6.02 -18.58
N SER A 276 -10.91 -5.19 -17.99
CA SER A 276 -9.64 -4.75 -18.58
C SER A 276 -8.56 -4.79 -17.50
N GLU A 277 -7.31 -4.57 -17.93
CA GLU A 277 -6.15 -4.42 -17.03
C GLU A 277 -6.36 -3.31 -15.98
N TYR A 278 -7.21 -2.32 -16.29
CA TYR A 278 -7.50 -1.18 -15.44
C TYR A 278 -8.90 -1.20 -14.82
N THR A 279 -9.72 -2.24 -15.07
CA THR A 279 -11.13 -2.24 -14.65
C THR A 279 -11.62 -3.64 -14.33
N ALA A 280 -12.00 -3.85 -13.06
CA ALA A 280 -12.70 -5.04 -12.60
C ALA A 280 -14.13 -4.68 -12.17
N PRO A 281 -15.15 -5.47 -12.56
CA PRO A 281 -16.52 -5.22 -12.14
C PRO A 281 -16.65 -5.38 -10.62
N PRO A 282 -17.39 -4.48 -9.95
CA PRO A 282 -17.55 -4.55 -8.50
C PRO A 282 -18.17 -5.89 -8.06
N VAL A 283 -17.79 -6.34 -6.87
CA VAL A 283 -18.37 -7.52 -6.22
C VAL A 283 -19.46 -7.03 -5.27
N CYS A 284 -20.72 -7.41 -5.51
CA CYS A 284 -21.78 -7.13 -4.55
C CYS A 284 -21.61 -8.05 -3.33
N LEU A 285 -21.27 -7.46 -2.18
CA LEU A 285 -21.08 -8.23 -0.94
C LEU A 285 -22.41 -8.48 -0.22
N PHE A 286 -23.30 -7.49 -0.18
CA PHE A 286 -24.59 -7.56 0.53
C PHE A 286 -25.71 -7.12 -0.40
N PRO A 287 -26.43 -8.05 -1.05
CA PRO A 287 -27.54 -7.70 -1.93
C PRO A 287 -28.73 -7.18 -1.11
N ALA A 288 -29.50 -6.29 -1.72
CA ALA A 288 -30.77 -5.86 -1.16
C ALA A 288 -31.76 -7.03 -1.14
N ASP A 289 -32.56 -7.12 -0.09
CA ASP A 289 -33.72 -8.01 -0.06
C ASP A 289 -34.79 -7.43 -0.98
N THR A 290 -34.88 -7.93 -2.21
CA THR A 290 -35.85 -7.45 -3.20
C THR A 290 -37.28 -7.90 -2.88
N GLY A 291 -37.48 -8.79 -1.90
CA GLY A 291 -38.72 -9.53 -1.74
C GLY A 291 -39.07 -10.29 -3.04
N ASP A 292 -40.19 -11.01 -3.04
CA ASP A 292 -40.81 -11.45 -4.30
C ASP A 292 -41.30 -10.19 -5.05
N GLN A 293 -40.43 -9.55 -5.84
CA GLN A 293 -40.92 -8.68 -6.90
C GLN A 293 -41.64 -9.59 -7.92
N PRO A 294 -42.93 -9.35 -8.21
CA PRO A 294 -43.62 -10.11 -9.24
C PRO A 294 -42.91 -9.86 -10.58
N PRO A 295 -42.82 -10.88 -11.45
CA PRO A 295 -42.17 -10.74 -12.74
C PRO A 295 -42.86 -9.62 -13.52
N ILE A 296 -42.05 -8.71 -14.08
CA ILE A 296 -42.49 -7.75 -15.10
C ILE A 296 -42.85 -8.51 -16.37
#